data_AF-A0A421FBE6-F1
#
_entry.id   AF-A0A421FBE6-F1
#
_cell.length_a   1.000
_cell.length_b   1.000
_cell.length_c   1.000
_cell.angle_alpha   90.00
_cell.angle_beta   90.00
_cell.angle_gamma   90.00
#
_symmetry.space_group_name_H-M   'P 1'
#
loop_
_entity.id
_entity.type
_entity.pdbx_description
1 polymer ?
#
loop_
_entity_poly.entity_id
_entity_poly.type
_entity_poly.pdbx_seq_one_letter_code
_entity_poly.pdbx_strand_id
1 'polypeptide(L)' 'NPARDFGPRLFTFCAGWGSKVFTTRNYYFWIPIVADLLGGVAGAGLYRLCVEIHHPPLTRET' A
#
# COMPACT_ATOMS: atom_id res chain seq x y z
N ASN A 1 3.15 -0.20 1.85
CA ASN A 1 3.73 0.17 0.54
C ASN A 1 4.23 -1.08 -0.22
N PRO A 2 3.66 -1.40 -1.40
CA PRO A 2 4.05 -2.55 -2.22
C PRO A 2 5.53 -2.57 -2.63
N ALA A 3 6.08 -1.43 -3.06
CA ALA A 3 7.48 -1.34 -3.52
C ALA A 3 8.48 -1.63 -2.39
N ARG A 4 8.12 -1.25 -1.15
CA ARG A 4 8.94 -1.42 0.05
C ARG A 4 9.05 -2.89 0.51
N ASP A 5 8.12 -3.74 0.10
CA ASP A 5 8.16 -5.19 0.38
C ASP A 5 8.63 -5.98 -0.85
N PHE A 6 8.05 -5.74 -2.03
CA PHE A 6 8.34 -6.52 -3.23
C PHE A 6 9.78 -6.32 -3.75
N GLY A 7 10.30 -5.09 -3.74
CA GLY A 7 11.65 -4.78 -4.24
C GLY A 7 12.75 -5.56 -3.50
N PRO A 8 12.85 -5.45 -2.16
CA PRO A 8 13.79 -6.25 -1.38
C PRO A 8 13.61 -7.76 -1.53
N ARG A 9 12.36 -8.26 -1.64
CA ARG A 9 12.12 -9.70 -1.89
C ARG A 9 12.71 -10.15 -3.23
N LEU A 10 12.44 -9.42 -4.30
CA LEU A 10 12.97 -9.73 -5.63
C LEU A 10 14.50 -9.69 -5.64
N PHE A 11 15.10 -8.70 -4.97
CA PHE A 11 16.54 -8.62 -4.82
C PHE A 11 17.09 -9.87 -4.11
N THR A 12 16.53 -10.25 -2.96
CA THR A 12 17.01 -11.43 -2.21
C THR A 12 16.80 -12.74 -2.96
N PHE A 13 15.72 -12.85 -3.75
CA PHE A 13 15.51 -13.97 -4.67
C PHE A 13 16.69 -14.11 -5.64
N CYS A 14 17.05 -13.01 -6.33
CA CYS A 14 18.18 -12.96 -7.26
C CYS A 14 19.53 -13.16 -6.57
N ALA A 15 19.67 -12.71 -5.33
CA ALA A 15 20.88 -12.87 -4.52
C ALA A 15 21.08 -14.30 -3.99
N GLY A 16 20.19 -15.24 -4.31
CA GLY A 16 20.36 -16.66 -3.99
C GLY A 16 19.59 -17.17 -2.77
N TRP A 17 18.72 -16.36 -2.16
CA TRP A 17 17.86 -16.84 -1.05
C TRP A 17 16.76 -17.80 -1.53
N GLY A 18 16.57 -17.93 -2.84
CA GLY A 18 15.64 -18.86 -3.47
C GLY A 18 14.17 -18.48 -3.29
N SER A 19 13.28 -19.38 -3.69
CA SER A 19 11.83 -19.12 -3.74
C SER A 19 11.16 -18.95 -2.36
N LYS A 20 11.86 -19.26 -1.26
CA LYS A 20 11.34 -19.08 0.11
C LYS A 20 10.88 -17.66 0.40
N VAL A 21 11.47 -16.66 -0.26
CA VAL A 21 11.08 -15.25 -0.10
C VAL A 21 9.64 -14.97 -0.57
N PHE A 22 9.08 -15.83 -1.42
CA PHE A 22 7.70 -15.74 -1.91
C PHE A 22 6.77 -16.79 -1.27
N THR A 23 7.28 -17.90 -0.74
CA THR A 23 6.42 -18.97 -0.17
C THR A 23 6.23 -18.88 1.34
N THR A 24 7.06 -18.10 2.04
CA THR A 24 7.01 -17.97 3.50
C THR A 24 5.64 -17.49 4.00
N ARG A 25 5.15 -18.12 5.08
CA ARG A 25 3.87 -17.83 5.74
C ARG A 25 2.67 -17.88 4.76
N ASN A 26 2.50 -19.03 4.09
CA ASN A 26 1.40 -19.26 3.14
C ASN A 26 1.36 -18.17 2.05
N TYR A 27 2.49 -17.96 1.38
CA TYR A 27 2.61 -17.01 0.29
C TYR A 27 2.31 -15.55 0.69
N TYR A 28 2.80 -15.10 1.84
CA TYR A 28 2.50 -13.75 2.36
C TYR A 28 2.84 -12.59 1.41
N PHE A 29 3.76 -12.77 0.45
CA PHE A 29 4.26 -11.70 -0.43
C PHE A 29 3.17 -10.91 -1.18
N TRP A 30 2.02 -11.51 -1.47
CA TRP A 30 0.93 -10.83 -2.19
C TRP A 30 0.09 -9.93 -1.29
N ILE A 31 0.07 -10.18 0.03
CA ILE A 31 -0.76 -9.46 0.99
C ILE A 31 -0.37 -7.98 1.04
N PRO A 32 0.91 -7.58 1.25
CA PRO A 32 1.29 -6.17 1.21
C PRO A 32 0.93 -5.50 -0.12
N ILE A 33 1.05 -6.21 -1.24
CA ILE A 33 0.71 -5.66 -2.55
C ILE A 33 -0.77 -5.28 -2.61
N VAL A 34 -1.65 -6.24 -2.35
CA VAL A 34 -3.11 -6.03 -2.48
C VAL A 34 -3.66 -5.16 -1.36
N ALA A 35 -3.28 -5.45 -0.12
CA ALA A 35 -3.79 -4.75 1.06
C ALA A 35 -3.39 -3.27 1.06
N ASP A 36 -2.17 -2.93 0.64
CA ASP A 36 -1.75 -1.53 0.58
C ASP A 36 -2.46 -0.75 -0.53
N LEU A 37 -2.66 -1.36 -1.70
CA LEU A 37 -3.37 -0.71 -2.81
C LEU A 37 -4.84 -0.45 -2.44
N LEU A 38 -5.52 -1.47 -1.92
CA LEU A 38 -6.91 -1.34 -1.49
C LEU A 38 -7.04 -0.43 -0.28
N GLY A 39 -6.16 -0.58 0.72
CA GLY A 39 -6.15 0.23 1.93
C GLY A 39 -5.84 1.70 1.65
N GLY A 40 -4.96 2.00 0.69
CA GLY A 40 -4.67 3.37 0.26
C GLY A 40 -5.89 4.05 -0.35
N VAL A 41 -6.59 3.37 -1.28
CA VAL A 41 -7.82 3.91 -1.89
C VAL A 41 -8.94 4.03 -0.86
N ALA A 42 -9.17 3.00 -0.05
CA ALA A 42 -10.19 3.01 1.00
C ALA A 42 -9.92 4.08 2.06
N GLY A 43 -8.67 4.23 2.50
CA GLY A 43 -8.25 5.23 3.46
C GLY A 43 -8.39 6.65 2.93
N ALA A 44 -8.01 6.89 1.67
CA ALA A 44 -8.26 8.17 1.01
C ALA A 44 -9.76 8.47 0.94
N GLY A 45 -10.58 7.50 0.50
CA GLY A 45 -12.03 7.63 0.46
C GLY A 45 -12.64 7.93 1.84
N LEU A 46 -12.18 7.24 2.87
CA LEU A 46 -12.62 7.47 4.25
C LEU A 46 -12.25 8.88 4.73
N TYR A 47 -11.05 9.36 4.42
CA TYR A 47 -10.67 10.75 4.71
C TYR A 47 -11.59 11.73 3.99
N ARG A 48 -11.91 11.50 2.71
CA ARG A 48 -12.83 12.39 1.98
C ARG A 48 -14.20 12.45 2.67
N LEU A 49 -14.76 11.29 2.99
CA LEU A 49 -16.10 11.16 3.56
C LEU A 49 -16.20 11.68 4.99
N CYS A 50 -15.20 11.41 5.83
CA CYS A 50 -15.27 11.78 7.24
C CYS A 50 -14.75 13.19 7.51
N VAL A 51 -13.81 13.68 6.70
CA VAL A 51 -13.08 14.93 6.98
C VAL A 51 -13.27 15.94 5.86
N GLU A 52 -12.83 15.64 4.64
CA GLU A 52 -12.76 16.62 3.53
C GLU A 52 -14.09 17.30 3.23
N ILE A 53 -15.19 16.54 3.13
CA ILE A 53 -16.51 17.09 2.79
C ILE A 53 -17.11 17.95 3.91
N HIS A 54 -16.57 17.87 5.13
CA HIS A 54 -17.03 18.64 6.28
C HIS A 54 -16.24 19.94 6.47
N HIS A 55 -15.18 20.19 5.69
CA HIS A 55 -14.45 21.45 5.75
C HIS A 55 -15.25 22.59 5.12
N PRO A 56 -15.18 23.81 5.70
CA PRO A 56 -15.79 24.98 5.09
C PRO A 56 -15.16 25.23 3.71
N PRO A 57 -15.95 25.75 2.74
CA PRO A 57 -15.42 26.08 1.42
C PRO A 57 -14.30 27.11 1.56
N LEU A 58 -13.22 26.93 0.78
CA LEU A 58 -12.13 27.90 0.74
C LEU A 58 -12.66 29.24 0.22
N THR A 59 -12.72 30.24 1.09
CA THR A 59 -12.96 31.63 0.70
C THR A 59 -11.81 32.06 -0.22
N ARG A 60 -12.09 32.20 -1.51
CA ARG A 60 -11.14 32.83 -2.43
C ARG A 60 -11.30 34.33 -2.28
N GLU A 61 -10.37 34.98 -1.58
CA GLU A 61 -10.22 36.43 -1.66
C GLU A 61 -9.66 36.75 -3.05
N THR A 62 -10.49 37.41 -3.87
CA THR A 62 -10.13 38.00 -5.17
C THR A 62 -9.55 39.39 -5.00
#